data_AF-A0A4P6Q1G0-F1
#
_entry.id   AF-A0A4P6Q1G0-F1
#
_cell.length_a   1.000
_cell.length_b   1.000
_cell.length_c   1.000
_cell.angle_alpha   90.00
_cell.angle_beta   90.00
_cell.angle_gamma   90.00
#
_symmetry.space_group_name_H-M   'P 1'
#
loop_
_entity.id
_entity.type
_entity.pdbx_description
1 polymer ?
#
loop_
_entity_poly.entity_id
_entity_poly.type
_entity_poly.pdbx_seq_one_letter_code
_entity_poly.pdbx_strand_id
1 'polypeptide(L)' 'MSAAKPPETQPPAAHCVLTEAERRALRDLVDELIEATEDRVFWLGPVRETALEMQRRLGALLDTEEE' A
#
# COMPACT_ATOMS: atom_id res chain seq x y z
N MET A 1 39.01 -16.61 -14.58
CA MET A 1 37.79 -17.45 -14.51
C MET A 1 36.87 -16.78 -13.50
N SER A 2 35.73 -16.25 -13.95
CA SER A 2 34.82 -15.47 -13.10
C SER A 2 34.13 -16.35 -12.08
N ALA A 3 34.21 -15.97 -10.81
CA ALA A 3 33.40 -16.55 -9.75
C ALA A 3 31.93 -16.20 -10.01
N ALA A 4 31.07 -17.22 -10.13
CA ALA A 4 29.64 -17.03 -10.20
C ALA A 4 29.16 -16.45 -8.85
N LYS A 5 28.54 -15.27 -8.88
CA LYS A 5 27.84 -14.67 -7.74
C LYS A 5 26.73 -15.66 -7.31
N PRO A 6 26.60 -16.01 -6.02
CA PRO A 6 25.52 -16.91 -5.57
C PRO A 6 24.16 -16.26 -5.86
N PRO A 7 23.12 -17.05 -6.18
CA PRO A 7 21.79 -16.51 -6.40
C PRO A 7 21.32 -15.83 -5.11
N GLU A 8 21.05 -14.53 -5.20
CA GLU A 8 20.36 -13.79 -4.16
C GLU A 8 19.05 -14.54 -3.88
N THR A 9 18.95 -15.13 -2.70
CA THR A 9 17.72 -15.73 -2.18
C THR A 9 16.70 -14.60 -2.07
N GLN A 10 15.98 -14.38 -3.16
CA GLN A 10 14.77 -13.58 -3.13
C GLN A 10 13.88 -14.24 -2.06
N PRO A 11 13.51 -13.52 -0.98
CA PRO A 11 12.63 -14.10 0.02
C PRO A 11 11.38 -14.57 -0.72
N PRO A 12 10.82 -15.75 -0.39
CA PRO A 12 9.54 -16.15 -0.97
C PRO A 12 8.61 -14.97 -0.73
N ALA A 13 8.09 -14.39 -1.80
CA ALA A 13 7.05 -13.39 -1.69
C ALA A 13 5.90 -14.13 -1.00
N ALA A 14 5.87 -14.04 0.33
CA ALA A 14 4.69 -14.27 1.09
C ALA A 14 3.75 -13.19 0.57
N HIS A 15 2.99 -13.53 -0.47
CA HIS A 15 1.75 -12.87 -0.80
C HIS A 15 0.90 -13.08 0.45
N CYS A 16 1.10 -12.21 1.43
CA CYS A 16 0.35 -12.18 2.65
C CYS A 16 -1.03 -11.71 2.21
N VAL A 17 -1.88 -12.67 1.85
CA VAL A 17 -3.28 -12.42 1.56
C VAL A 17 -3.84 -11.82 2.85
N LEU A 18 -4.13 -10.53 2.81
CA LEU A 18 -4.70 -9.84 3.95
C LEU A 18 -6.07 -10.45 4.22
N THR A 19 -6.37 -10.70 5.49
CA THR A 19 -7.73 -11.02 5.91
C THR A 19 -8.65 -9.84 5.65
N GLU A 20 -9.97 -10.08 5.58
CA GLU A 20 -10.95 -9.00 5.41
C GLU A 20 -10.84 -7.91 6.49
N ALA A 21 -10.53 -8.31 7.73
CA ALA A 21 -10.30 -7.37 8.83
C ALA A 21 -9.05 -6.50 8.60
N GLU A 22 -7.95 -7.10 8.12
CA GLU A 22 -6.73 -6.36 7.80
C GLU A 22 -6.91 -5.46 6.58
N ARG A 23 -7.67 -5.90 5.57
CA ARG A 23 -8.06 -5.08 4.42
C ARG A 23 -8.84 -3.85 4.84
N ARG A 24 -9.84 -4.03 5.71
CA ARG A 24 -10.64 -2.92 6.25
C ARG A 24 -9.77 -1.97 7.07
N ALA A 25 -8.98 -2.50 8.00
CA ALA A 25 -8.08 -1.68 8.82
C ALA A 25 -7.08 -0.87 7.97
N LEU A 26 -6.60 -1.43 6.86
CA LEU A 26 -5.71 -0.73 5.94
C LEU A 26 -6.43 0.38 5.16
N ARG A 27 -7.69 0.17 4.75
CA ARG A 27 -8.53 1.22 4.14
C ARG A 27 -8.75 2.36 5.13
N ASP A 28 -9.17 2.04 6.36
CA ASP A 28 -9.43 3.01 7.42
C ASP A 28 -8.20 3.89 7.71
N LEU A 29 -7.01 3.28 7.81
CA LEU A 29 -5.76 4.02 8.03
C LEU A 29 -5.42 5.01 6.89
N VAL A 30 -5.72 4.64 5.64
CA VAL A 30 -5.47 5.53 4.50
C VAL A 30 -6.49 6.67 4.46
N ASP A 31 -7.74 6.41 4.83
CA ASP A 31 -8.77 7.44 4.95
C ASP A 31 -8.40 8.44 6.06
N GLU A 32 -7.97 7.96 7.23
CA GLU A 32 -7.45 8.82 8.31
C GLU A 32 -6.26 9.68 7.86
N LEU A 33 -5.36 9.14 7.04
CA LEU A 33 -4.24 9.89 6.49
C LEU A 33 -4.70 11.00 5.54
N ILE A 34 -5.72 10.73 4.70
CA ILE A 34 -6.30 11.74 3.82
C ILE A 34 -6.92 12.85 4.66
N GLU A 35 -7.78 12.52 5.62
CA GLU A 35 -8.44 13.49 6.52
C GLU A 35 -7.42 14.36 7.26
N ALA A 36 -6.36 13.76 7.81
CA ALA A 36 -5.29 14.48 8.51
C ALA A 36 -4.54 15.48 7.62
N THR A 37 -4.62 15.33 6.29
CA THR A 37 -4.00 16.25 5.33
C THR A 37 -4.95 17.31 4.76
N GLU A 38 -6.27 17.21 4.98
CA GLU A 38 -7.27 18.12 4.40
C GLU A 38 -7.12 19.56 4.88
N ASP A 39 -6.80 19.78 6.16
CA ASP A 39 -6.61 21.13 6.71
C ASP A 39 -5.18 21.67 6.51
N ARG A 40 -4.28 20.85 5.97
CA ARG A 40 -2.83 21.13 5.87
C ARG A 40 -2.30 21.05 4.45
N VAL A 41 -3.16 21.15 3.44
CA VAL A 41 -2.83 20.98 2.01
C VAL A 41 -1.63 21.82 1.55
N PHE A 42 -1.45 23.03 2.09
CA PHE A 42 -0.31 23.88 1.74
C PHE A 42 1.05 23.25 2.09
N TRP A 43 1.13 22.47 3.18
CA TRP A 43 2.36 21.82 3.62
C TRP A 43 2.39 20.32 3.28
N LEU A 44 1.22 19.68 3.22
CA LEU A 44 1.05 18.23 3.08
C LEU A 44 0.47 17.81 1.73
N GLY A 45 0.40 18.70 0.74
CA GLY A 45 -0.10 18.40 -0.60
C GLY A 45 0.47 17.11 -1.21
N PRO A 46 1.80 16.91 -1.25
CA PRO A 46 2.40 15.68 -1.76
C PRO A 46 2.02 14.42 -0.97
N VAL A 47 1.85 14.56 0.36
CA VAL A 47 1.42 13.45 1.24
C VAL A 47 -0.03 13.09 0.94
N ARG A 48 -0.90 14.09 0.74
CA ARG A 48 -2.29 13.91 0.35
C ARG A 48 -2.42 13.24 -1.00
N GLU A 49 -1.67 13.69 -2.00
CA GLU A 49 -1.66 13.07 -3.34
C GLU A 49 -1.23 11.60 -3.27
N THR A 50 -0.22 11.31 -2.45
CA THR A 50 0.24 9.93 -2.22
C THR A 50 -0.84 9.10 -1.53
N ALA A 51 -1.49 9.62 -0.49
CA ALA A 51 -2.55 8.93 0.23
C ALA A 51 -3.76 8.64 -0.68
N LEU A 52 -4.16 9.59 -1.53
CA LEU A 52 -5.21 9.40 -2.52
C LEU A 52 -4.84 8.34 -3.57
N GLU A 53 -3.58 8.29 -4.02
CA GLU A 53 -3.11 7.25 -4.92
C GLU A 53 -3.07 5.87 -4.23
N MET A 54 -2.69 5.81 -2.95
CA MET A 54 -2.77 4.59 -2.15
C MET A 54 -4.21 4.10 -2.03
N GLN A 55 -5.16 4.98 -1.72
CA GLN A 55 -6.58 4.65 -1.63
C GLN A 55 -7.09 4.04 -2.93
N ARG A 56 -6.78 4.66 -4.09
CA ARG A 56 -7.16 4.13 -5.41
C ARG A 56 -6.59 2.74 -5.68
N ARG A 57 -5.30 2.54 -5.43
CA ARG A 57 -4.63 1.25 -5.68
C ARG A 57 -5.13 0.17 -4.73
N LEU A 58 -5.38 0.52 -3.47
CA LEU A 58 -5.95 -0.40 -2.49
C LEU A 58 -7.38 -0.79 -2.86
N GLY A 59 -8.23 0.16 -3.25
CA GLY A 59 -9.56 -0.16 -3.78
C GLY A 59 -9.47 -1.16 -4.94
N ALA A 60 -8.66 -0.85 -5.94
CA ALA A 60 -8.48 -1.73 -7.09
C ALA A 60 -7.94 -3.13 -6.71
N LEU A 61 -6.94 -3.22 -5.83
CA LEU A 61 -6.35 -4.52 -5.45
C LEU A 61 -7.27 -5.36 -4.56
N LEU A 62 -7.98 -4.73 -3.64
CA LEU A 62 -8.78 -5.42 -2.65
C LEU A 62 -10.20 -5.75 -3.16
N ASP A 63 -10.76 -4.94 -4.05
CA ASP A 63 -12.06 -5.23 -4.66
C ASP A 63 -11.96 -6.32 -5.76
N THR A 64 -10.76 -6.63 -6.26
CA THR A 64 -10.53 -7.72 -7.23
C THR A 64 -10.48 -9.11 -6.55
N GLU A 65 -10.37 -9.18 -5.23
CA GLU A 65 -10.36 -10.44 -4.47
C GLU A 65 -11.78 -10.96 -4.11
N GLU A 66 -12.85 -10.24 -4.48
CA GLU A 66 -14.26 -10.60 -4.17
C GLU A 66 -15.03 -11.31 -5.31
N GLU A 67 -14.39 -11.70 -6.43
CA GLU A 67 -15.02 -12.53 -7.49
C GLU A 67 -14.82 -14.04 -7.32
#